data_AF-A0A7J7M0G2-F1
#
_entry.id   AF-A0A7J7M0G2-F1
#
_cell.length_a   1.000
_cell.length_b   1.000
_cell.length_c   1.000
_cell.angle_alpha   90.00
_cell.angle_beta   90.00
_cell.angle_gamma   90.00
#
_symmetry.space_group_name_H-M   'P 1'
#
loop_
_entity.id
_entity.type
_entity.pdbx_description
1 polymer ?
#
loop_
_entity_poly.entity_id
_entity_poly.type
_entity_poly.pdbx_seq_one_letter_code
_entity_poly.pdbx_strand_id
1 'polypeptide(L)'
;MANRLRVWVYSRDTDGRVPVTSTRYSLNKMKLASKIPWYPWVIKGEVGGYTLEYKGDLTFVTVRGAGHEVPSYEPLRSLALIKHFLDGKPLRMVPPQE
;
A
#
# COMPACT_ATOMS: atom_id res chain seq x y z
N MET A 1 -1.71 -19.20 3.09
CA MET A 1 -2.40 -19.55 1.82
C MET A 1 -1.71 -20.76 1.20
N ALA A 2 -2.46 -21.66 0.56
CA ALA A 2 -1.97 -22.96 0.07
C ALA A 2 -0.83 -22.88 -0.97
N ASN A 3 -0.61 -21.72 -1.62
CA ASN A 3 0.28 -21.59 -2.78
C ASN A 3 1.49 -20.62 -2.61
N ARG A 4 1.83 -20.20 -1.38
CA ARG A 4 2.97 -19.28 -1.08
C ARG A 4 3.07 -18.03 -2.00
N LEU A 5 1.93 -17.47 -2.40
CA LEU A 5 1.89 -16.24 -3.20
C LEU A 5 1.90 -15.00 -2.30
N ARG A 6 2.75 -14.02 -2.65
CA ARG A 6 2.75 -12.69 -2.05
C ARG A 6 1.83 -11.79 -2.88
N VAL A 7 0.86 -11.15 -2.24
CA VAL A 7 -0.16 -10.34 -2.90
C VAL A 7 -0.09 -8.91 -2.41
N TRP A 8 0.12 -7.95 -3.31
CA TRP A 8 0.00 -6.53 -3.00
C TRP A 8 -1.19 -5.95 -3.75
N VAL A 9 -2.05 -5.26 -3.01
CA VAL A 9 -3.10 -4.41 -3.58
C VAL A 9 -2.70 -2.98 -3.28
N TYR A 10 -2.58 -2.14 -4.31
CA TYR A 10 -2.35 -0.72 -4.10
C TYR A 10 -3.51 0.11 -4.63
N SER A 11 -3.81 1.21 -3.95
CA SER A 11 -4.80 2.18 -4.38
C SER A 11 -4.25 3.59 -4.26
N ARG A 12 -4.74 4.47 -5.10
CA ARG A 12 -4.54 5.90 -5.01
C ARG A 12 -5.62 6.55 -4.13
N ASP A 13 -5.34 7.73 -3.59
CA ASP A 13 -6.25 8.45 -2.68
C ASP A 13 -7.03 9.61 -3.34
N THR A 14 -6.69 10.06 -4.56
CA THR A 14 -7.43 11.12 -5.27
C THR A 14 -8.28 10.63 -6.46
N ASP A 15 -8.30 9.33 -6.76
CA ASP A 15 -9.15 8.80 -7.83
C ASP A 15 -10.62 8.69 -7.43
N GLY A 16 -11.49 9.37 -8.18
CA GLY A 16 -12.93 9.27 -8.05
C GLY A 16 -13.59 8.10 -8.78
N ARG A 17 -12.90 7.40 -9.69
CA ARG A 17 -13.48 6.29 -10.48
C ARG A 17 -13.57 5.00 -9.67
N VAL A 18 -12.47 4.56 -9.07
CA VAL A 18 -12.45 3.37 -8.18
C VAL A 18 -11.73 3.74 -6.89
N PRO A 19 -12.34 4.53 -5.99
CA PRO A 19 -11.64 5.17 -4.87
C PRO A 19 -11.06 4.17 -3.87
N VAL A 20 -10.12 4.65 -3.04
CA VAL A 20 -9.50 3.89 -1.95
C VAL A 20 -10.53 3.27 -1.00
N THR A 21 -11.64 3.95 -0.76
CA THR A 21 -12.75 3.48 0.08
C THR A 21 -13.36 2.19 -0.45
N SER A 22 -13.63 2.11 -1.76
CA SER A 22 -14.15 0.90 -2.40
C SER A 22 -13.20 -0.29 -2.22
N THR A 23 -11.90 -0.07 -2.43
CA THR A 23 -10.88 -1.12 -2.24
C THR A 23 -10.83 -1.58 -0.79
N ARG A 24 -10.85 -0.66 0.17
CA ARG A 24 -10.89 -0.99 1.61
C ARG A 24 -12.13 -1.79 1.98
N TYR A 25 -13.30 -1.44 1.46
CA TYR A 25 -14.53 -2.21 1.71
C TYR A 25 -14.45 -3.62 1.17
N SER A 26 -13.95 -3.81 -0.05
CA SER A 26 -13.74 -5.14 -0.63
C SER A 26 -12.76 -5.97 0.20
N LEU A 27 -11.64 -5.39 0.62
CA LEU A 27 -10.66 -6.10 1.43
C LEU A 27 -11.21 -6.48 2.82
N ASN A 28 -12.00 -5.60 3.43
CA ASN A 28 -12.63 -5.86 4.74
C ASN A 28 -13.60 -7.06 4.70
N LYS A 29 -14.22 -7.38 3.56
CA LYS A 29 -15.09 -8.55 3.42
C LYS A 29 -14.35 -9.88 3.58
N MET A 30 -13.04 -9.91 3.36
CA MET A 30 -12.22 -11.11 3.54
C MET A 30 -11.97 -11.45 5.02
N LYS A 31 -12.27 -10.52 5.95
CA LYS A 31 -12.08 -10.71 7.40
C LYS A 31 -10.67 -11.16 7.79
N LEU A 32 -9.65 -10.69 7.06
CA LEU A 32 -8.25 -11.00 7.36
C LEU A 32 -7.79 -10.26 8.62
N ALA A 33 -7.04 -10.95 9.47
CA ALA A 33 -6.42 -10.35 10.64
C ALA A 33 -5.25 -9.45 10.23
N SER A 34 -5.10 -8.31 10.92
CA SER A 34 -3.92 -7.46 10.77
C SER A 34 -2.66 -8.18 11.30
N LYS A 35 -1.57 -8.06 10.55
CA LYS A 35 -0.20 -8.43 10.94
C LYS A 35 0.54 -7.18 11.44
N ILE A 36 0.51 -6.10 10.67
CA ILE A 36 1.03 -4.78 11.07
C ILE A 36 -0.08 -3.76 10.85
N PRO A 37 -0.53 -3.05 11.90
CA PRO A 37 -1.62 -2.08 11.82
C PRO A 37 -1.26 -0.92 10.89
N TRP A 38 -2.28 -0.21 10.41
CA TRP A 38 -2.16 0.90 9.46
C TRP A 38 -1.03 1.89 9.81
N TYR A 39 -0.03 2.04 8.95
CA TYR A 39 1.12 2.91 9.16
C TYR A 39 1.48 3.74 7.92
N PRO A 40 2.02 4.96 8.10
CA PRO A 40 2.53 5.76 6.99
C PRO A 40 3.86 5.20 6.49
N TRP A 41 4.04 5.17 5.17
CA TRP A 41 5.32 4.81 4.56
C TRP A 41 6.01 6.04 3.96
N VAL A 42 7.35 6.03 3.99
CA VAL A 42 8.18 7.19 3.63
C VAL A 42 9.04 6.93 2.40
N ILE A 43 9.13 7.94 1.55
CA ILE A 43 10.14 8.02 0.50
C ILE A 43 10.70 9.43 0.42
N LYS A 44 12.03 9.56 0.37
CA LYS A 44 12.73 10.86 0.34
C LYS A 44 12.30 11.85 1.45
N GLY A 45 12.01 11.34 2.65
CA GLY A 45 11.60 12.17 3.79
C GLY A 45 10.12 12.58 3.80
N GLU A 46 9.34 12.18 2.79
CA GLU A 46 7.91 12.50 2.73
C GLU A 46 7.03 11.24 2.87
N VAL A 47 5.83 11.42 3.42
CA VAL A 47 4.80 10.39 3.45
C VAL A 47 4.33 10.09 2.03
N GLY A 48 4.69 8.91 1.52
CA GLY A 48 4.27 8.43 0.21
C GLY A 48 2.85 7.87 0.19
N GLY A 49 2.32 7.55 1.36
CA GLY A 49 0.97 7.04 1.58
C GLY A 49 0.93 6.21 2.86
N TYR A 50 0.02 5.25 2.92
CA TYR A 50 -0.16 4.38 4.08
C TYR A 50 -0.21 2.92 3.65
N THR A 51 0.00 2.01 4.60
CA THR A 51 -0.09 0.58 4.33
C THR A 51 -0.61 -0.19 5.53
N LEU A 52 -1.25 -1.32 5.26
CA LEU A 52 -1.72 -2.30 6.23
C LEU A 52 -1.33 -3.68 5.74
N GLU A 53 -0.63 -4.42 6.59
CA GLU A 53 -0.20 -5.77 6.30
C GLU A 53 -1.16 -6.74 6.98
N TYR A 54 -1.73 -7.67 6.22
CA TYR A 54 -2.60 -8.72 6.73
C TYR A 54 -1.84 -10.02 6.94
N LYS A 55 -2.31 -10.85 7.86
CA LYS A 55 -1.86 -12.25 7.94
C LYS A 55 -2.24 -12.98 6.64
N GLY A 56 -1.32 -13.81 6.14
CA GLY A 56 -1.51 -14.53 4.87
C GLY A 56 -0.89 -13.85 3.64
N ASP A 57 0.12 -13.00 3.84
CA ASP A 57 0.97 -12.37 2.81
C ASP A 57 0.22 -11.45 1.82
N LEU A 58 -0.85 -10.82 2.31
CA LEU A 58 -1.52 -9.72 1.62
C LEU A 58 -1.13 -8.37 2.24
N THR A 59 -0.63 -7.46 1.42
CA THR A 59 -0.33 -6.08 1.82
C THR A 59 -1.24 -5.12 1.04
N PHE A 60 -1.90 -4.23 1.76
CA PHE A 60 -2.63 -3.11 1.15
C PHE A 60 -1.80 -1.84 1.27
N VAL A 61 -1.66 -1.08 0.18
CA VAL A 61 -0.88 0.15 0.11
C VAL A 61 -1.73 1.27 -0.49
N THR A 62 -1.63 2.47 0.06
CA THR A 62 -2.10 3.69 -0.60
C THR A 62 -0.95 4.50 -1.14
N VAL A 63 -1.17 5.21 -2.24
CA VAL A 63 -0.25 6.19 -2.79
C VAL A 63 -0.90 7.56 -2.69
N ARG A 64 -0.30 8.42 -1.86
CA ARG A 64 -0.74 9.79 -1.65
C ARG A 64 -0.63 10.59 -2.93
N GLY A 65 -1.61 11.45 -3.21
CA GLY A 65 -1.56 12.43 -4.31
C GLY A 65 -1.78 11.85 -5.71
N ALA A 66 -1.90 10.54 -5.85
CA ALA A 66 -2.04 9.90 -7.15
C ALA A 66 -3.50 9.86 -7.63
N GLY A 67 -3.71 10.01 -8.95
CA GLY A 67 -4.98 9.68 -9.62
C GLY A 67 -5.04 8.21 -10.06
N HIS A 68 -5.93 7.86 -10.98
CA HIS A 68 -6.19 6.46 -11.37
C HIS A 68 -4.93 5.74 -11.86
N GLU A 69 -4.15 6.41 -12.71
CA GLU A 69 -2.88 5.92 -13.25
C GLU A 69 -1.71 6.33 -12.35
N VAL A 70 -1.54 5.65 -11.21
CA VAL A 70 -0.49 5.97 -10.22
C VAL A 70 0.90 6.27 -10.82
N PRO A 71 1.43 5.50 -11.79
CA PRO A 71 2.73 5.81 -12.39
C PRO A 71 2.79 7.15 -13.13
N SER A 72 1.67 7.61 -13.71
CA SER A 72 1.58 8.88 -14.43
C SER A 72 1.57 10.09 -13.49
N TYR A 73 0.93 9.98 -12.33
CA TYR A 73 0.82 11.06 -11.34
C TYR A 73 1.99 11.09 -10.35
N GLU A 74 2.44 9.93 -9.89
CA GLU A 74 3.39 9.78 -8.79
C GLU A 74 4.49 8.75 -9.15
N PRO A 75 5.31 9.01 -10.19
CA PRO A 75 6.25 8.03 -10.75
C PRO A 75 7.30 7.54 -9.74
N LEU A 76 7.81 8.42 -8.89
CA LEU A 76 8.80 8.06 -7.86
C LEU A 76 8.20 7.09 -6.83
N ARG A 77 6.98 7.37 -6.36
CA ARG A 77 6.26 6.54 -5.39
C ARG A 77 5.87 5.20 -6.02
N SER A 78 5.44 5.21 -7.28
CA SER A 78 5.12 4.00 -8.05
C SER A 78 6.34 3.09 -8.23
N LEU A 79 7.48 3.66 -8.65
CA LEU A 79 8.73 2.90 -8.80
C LEU A 79 9.19 2.28 -7.48
N ALA A 80 9.05 3.01 -6.37
CA ALA A 80 9.35 2.47 -5.05
C ALA A 80 8.45 1.28 -4.70
N LEU A 81 7.15 1.39 -4.95
CA LEU A 81 6.18 0.34 -4.66
C LEU A 81 6.51 -0.96 -5.42
N ILE A 82 6.73 -0.88 -6.74
CA ILE A 82 7.07 -2.07 -7.54
C ILE A 82 8.42 -2.67 -7.15
N LYS A 83 9.43 -1.84 -6.85
CA LYS A 83 10.74 -2.33 -6.41
C LYS A 83 10.66 -3.09 -5.09
N HIS A 84 9.94 -2.55 -4.10
CA HIS A 84 9.76 -3.24 -2.81
C HIS A 84 8.98 -4.55 -2.95
N PHE A 85 7.93 -4.56 -3.79
CA PHE A 85 7.17 -5.77 -4.09
C PHE A 85 8.04 -6.89 -4.71
N LEU A 86 8.84 -6.54 -5.74
CA LEU A 86 9.72 -7.47 -6.43
C LEU A 86 10.85 -7.98 -5.52
N ASP A 87 11.46 -7.08 -4.74
CA ASP A 87 12.49 -7.43 -3.75
C ASP A 87 11.94 -8.23 -2.56
N GLY A 88 10.61 -8.28 -2.37
CA GLY A 88 9.98 -8.89 -1.19
C GLY A 88 10.27 -8.14 0.11
N LYS A 89 10.48 -6.82 0.04
CA LYS A 89 10.79 -5.97 1.19
C LYS A 89 9.56 -5.14 1.60
N PRO A 90 9.32 -4.91 2.90
CA PRO A 90 8.26 -4.03 3.35
C PRO A 90 8.57 -2.56 3.01
N LEU A 91 7.53 -1.73 2.94
CA LEU A 91 7.71 -0.28 2.81
C LEU A 91 8.26 0.29 4.13
N ARG A 92 9.11 1.31 4.03
CA ARG A 92 9.76 1.90 5.21
C ARG A 92 8.78 2.69 6.05
N MET A 93 8.71 2.38 7.34
CA MET A 93 7.95 3.17 8.33
C MET A 93 8.62 4.53 8.56
N VAL A 94 7.82 5.53 8.96
CA VAL A 94 8.35 6.74 9.60
C VAL A 94 8.92 6.30 10.97
N PRO A 95 10.20 6.56 11.30
CA PRO A 95 10.68 6.42 12.67
C PRO A 95 9.86 7.35 13.58
N PRO A 96 9.51 6.97 14.82
CA PRO A 96 8.90 7.91 15.76
C PRO A 96 9.75 9.17 15.83
N GLN A 97 9.14 10.34 15.68
CA GLN A 97 9.80 11.59 16.07
C GLN A 97 9.86 11.59 17.61
N GLU A 98 11.07 11.63 18.18
CA GLU A 98 11.31 11.97 19.58
C GLU A 98 10.95 13.43 19.87
#